data_AF-A0A937TQF0-F1
#
_entry.id   AF-A0A937TQF0-F1
#
_cell.length_a   1.000
_cell.length_b   1.000
_cell.length_c   1.000
_cell.angle_alpha   90.00
_cell.angle_beta   90.00
_cell.angle_gamma   90.00
#
_symmetry.space_group_name_H-M   'P 1'
#
loop_
_entity.id
_entity.type
_entity.pdbx_description
1 polymer ?
#
loop_
_entity_poly.entity_id
_entity_poly.type
_entity_poly.pdbx_seq_one_letter_code
_entity_poly.pdbx_strand_id
1 'polypeptide(L)'
;MNTANRCRKCGARCCRYFCFEIDEPDSYEEFDDIRWYLCHEGVSVHVDEGDWYISIENRCKMLDKKNMCTIYSDRPLMCRTYDPATCDYTDEDYGYDEEFFTPEEIERYARQSLGQAAYDRAKSRARAKLKEKKK
;
A
#
# COMPACT_ATOMS: atom_id res chain seq x y z
N MET A 1 23.13 -13.48 -14.34
CA MET A 1 23.51 -13.17 -12.94
C MET A 1 22.64 -13.98 -12.00
N ASN A 2 23.20 -14.65 -10.98
CA ASN A 2 22.41 -15.41 -10.00
C ASN A 2 21.56 -14.47 -9.12
N THR A 3 20.32 -14.83 -8.80
CA THR A 3 19.35 -14.01 -8.03
C THR A 3 19.90 -13.51 -6.70
N ALA A 4 20.73 -14.30 -6.01
CA ALA A 4 21.38 -13.89 -4.76
C ALA A 4 22.29 -12.66 -4.92
N ASN A 5 22.95 -12.48 -6.08
CA ASN A 5 23.79 -11.31 -6.34
C ASN A 5 22.97 -10.05 -6.67
N ARG A 6 21.69 -10.21 -7.09
CA ARG A 6 20.80 -9.09 -7.39
C ARG A 6 20.24 -8.46 -6.11
N CYS A 7 19.74 -9.27 -5.17
CA CYS A 7 19.21 -8.78 -3.88
C CYS A 7 20.26 -7.96 -3.10
N ARG A 8 21.51 -8.43 -3.08
CA ARG A 8 22.61 -7.72 -2.42
C ARG A 8 22.89 -6.35 -3.07
N LYS A 9 22.80 -6.25 -4.40
CA LYS A 9 23.05 -5.01 -5.16
C LYS A 9 21.89 -4.03 -5.04
N CYS A 10 20.65 -4.50 -5.07
CA CYS A 10 19.47 -3.63 -4.96
C CYS A 10 19.16 -3.20 -3.52
N GLY A 11 19.77 -3.86 -2.52
CA GLY A 11 19.50 -3.59 -1.10
C GLY A 11 18.28 -4.33 -0.54
N ALA A 12 17.77 -5.34 -1.28
CA ALA A 12 16.57 -6.10 -1.00
C ALA A 12 15.30 -5.23 -0.85
N ARG A 13 15.04 -4.35 -1.82
CA ARG A 13 13.87 -3.45 -1.87
C ARG A 13 12.54 -4.20 -1.64
N CYS A 14 12.29 -5.26 -2.41
CA CYS A 14 11.10 -6.11 -2.28
C CYS A 14 10.94 -6.85 -0.94
N CYS A 15 11.98 -6.87 -0.09
CA CYS A 15 11.89 -7.45 1.27
C CYS A 15 11.80 -6.35 2.35
N ARG A 16 11.51 -5.11 1.95
CA ARG A 16 11.42 -3.94 2.82
C ARG A 16 10.04 -3.31 2.85
N TYR A 17 9.07 -3.95 2.23
CA TYR A 17 7.67 -3.69 2.40
C TYR A 17 6.91 -5.01 2.33
N PHE A 18 5.65 -4.96 2.71
CA PHE A 18 4.67 -5.98 2.33
C PHE A 18 3.44 -5.26 1.81
N CYS A 19 2.78 -5.92 0.87
CA CYS A 19 1.60 -5.41 0.21
C CYS A 19 0.49 -6.45 0.35
N PHE A 20 -0.74 -5.99 0.53
CA PHE A 20 -1.91 -6.85 0.51
C PHE A 20 -3.11 -6.08 -0.03
N GLU A 21 -4.03 -6.84 -0.61
CA GLU A 21 -5.28 -6.35 -1.18
C GLU A 21 -6.19 -5.80 -0.07
N ILE A 22 -6.85 -4.68 -0.36
CA ILE A 22 -7.90 -4.08 0.45
C ILE A 22 -9.16 -3.93 -0.39
N ASP A 23 -10.32 -3.83 0.25
CA ASP A 23 -11.58 -3.61 -0.46
C ASP A 23 -11.57 -2.25 -1.18
N GLU A 24 -12.14 -2.20 -2.38
CA GLU A 24 -12.39 -0.94 -3.10
C GLU A 24 -13.31 -0.03 -2.26
N PRO A 25 -12.90 1.22 -1.96
CA PRO A 25 -13.73 2.15 -1.20
C PRO A 25 -14.89 2.71 -2.03
N ASP A 26 -16.13 2.53 -1.56
CA ASP A 26 -17.35 3.01 -2.25
C ASP A 26 -18.08 4.14 -1.48
N SER A 27 -17.59 4.47 -0.29
CA SER A 27 -18.23 5.41 0.63
C SER A 27 -17.26 6.43 1.23
N TYR A 28 -17.80 7.53 1.77
CA TYR A 28 -16.99 8.55 2.44
C TYR A 28 -16.18 7.94 3.59
N GLU A 29 -16.83 7.11 4.40
CA GLU A 29 -16.23 6.47 5.57
C GLU A 29 -15.04 5.58 5.18
N GLU A 30 -15.15 4.77 4.14
CA GLU A 30 -14.06 3.90 3.66
C GLU A 30 -12.90 4.71 3.07
N PHE A 31 -13.18 5.76 2.30
CA PHE A 31 -12.13 6.69 1.86
C PHE A 31 -11.48 7.43 3.04
N ASP A 32 -12.22 7.74 4.11
CA ASP A 32 -11.67 8.38 5.32
C ASP A 32 -10.77 7.40 6.12
N ASP A 33 -11.08 6.10 6.10
CA ASP A 33 -10.23 5.04 6.66
C ASP A 33 -8.91 4.92 5.89
N ILE A 34 -8.95 4.89 4.55
CA ILE A 34 -7.72 4.90 3.72
C ILE A 34 -6.92 6.18 3.94
N ARG A 35 -7.61 7.33 4.02
CA ARG A 35 -7.00 8.61 4.35
C ARG A 35 -6.30 8.57 5.71
N TRP A 36 -6.85 7.85 6.69
CA TRP A 36 -6.20 7.63 7.97
C TRP A 36 -4.97 6.71 7.86
N TYR A 37 -4.99 5.68 7.02
CA TYR A 37 -3.79 4.85 6.75
C TYR A 37 -2.63 5.71 6.24
N LEU A 38 -2.89 6.55 5.24
CA LEU A 38 -1.90 7.46 4.62
C LEU A 38 -1.41 8.59 5.55
N CYS A 39 -1.96 8.75 6.75
CA CYS A 39 -1.39 9.62 7.77
C CYS A 39 -0.12 9.05 8.44
N HIS A 40 0.22 7.77 8.19
CA HIS A 40 1.36 7.09 8.81
C HIS A 40 2.56 7.03 7.85
N GLU A 41 3.77 7.16 8.40
CA GLU A 41 5.00 7.07 7.61
C GLU A 41 5.15 5.69 6.96
N GLY A 42 5.60 5.68 5.70
CA GLY A 42 5.86 4.45 4.97
C GLY A 42 4.61 3.68 4.56
N VAL A 43 3.45 4.33 4.48
CA VAL A 43 2.22 3.74 3.95
C VAL A 43 1.88 4.37 2.61
N SER A 44 1.60 3.54 1.61
CA SER A 44 1.01 3.96 0.33
C SER A 44 -0.14 3.05 -0.06
N VAL A 45 -1.02 3.53 -0.93
CA VAL A 45 -2.12 2.75 -1.51
C VAL A 45 -2.06 2.90 -3.02
N HIS A 46 -2.24 1.82 -3.76
CA HIS A 46 -2.27 1.84 -5.22
C HIS A 46 -3.40 0.99 -5.76
N VAL A 47 -3.75 1.24 -7.02
CA VAL A 47 -4.75 0.48 -7.78
C VAL A 47 -4.02 -0.20 -8.94
N ASP A 48 -4.22 -1.50 -9.08
CA ASP A 48 -3.66 -2.32 -10.15
C ASP A 48 -4.78 -3.15 -10.79
N GLU A 49 -5.07 -2.90 -12.07
CA GLU A 49 -6.18 -3.51 -12.82
C GLU A 49 -7.55 -3.41 -12.13
N GLY A 50 -7.76 -2.33 -11.36
CA GLY A 50 -8.97 -2.09 -10.56
C GLY A 50 -8.97 -2.66 -9.14
N ASP A 51 -8.00 -3.51 -8.80
CA ASP A 51 -7.84 -4.04 -7.44
C ASP A 51 -7.05 -3.07 -6.57
N TRP A 52 -7.46 -2.91 -5.32
CA TRP A 52 -6.85 -1.96 -4.38
C TRP A 52 -5.85 -2.65 -3.47
N TYR A 53 -4.71 -2.00 -3.26
CA TYR A 53 -3.63 -2.55 -2.47
C TYR A 53 -3.05 -1.52 -1.51
N ILE A 54 -2.72 -1.95 -0.30
CA ILE A 54 -1.95 -1.15 0.65
C ILE A 54 -0.53 -1.70 0.76
N SER A 55 0.46 -0.81 0.63
CA SER A 55 1.86 -1.11 0.84
C SER A 55 2.35 -0.47 2.13
N ILE A 56 3.05 -1.25 2.94
CA ILE A 56 3.63 -0.81 4.21
C ILE A 56 5.13 -1.07 4.16
N GLU A 57 5.91 0.02 4.14
CA GLU A 57 7.36 -0.02 4.26
C GLU A 57 7.76 -0.54 5.64
N ASN A 58 8.18 -1.80 5.66
CA ASN A 58 8.64 -2.45 6.84
C ASN A 58 9.71 -3.49 6.51
N ARG A 59 10.89 -3.33 7.11
CA ARG A 59 12.03 -4.21 6.84
C ARG A 59 11.77 -5.63 7.34
N CYS A 60 11.85 -6.62 6.44
CA CYS A 60 11.78 -8.03 6.81
C CYS A 60 12.84 -8.39 7.86
N LYS A 61 12.37 -9.05 8.94
CA LYS A 61 13.22 -9.48 10.07
C LYS A 61 14.26 -10.53 9.69
N MET A 62 14.04 -11.24 8.58
CA MET A 62 14.93 -12.32 8.11
C MET A 62 16.04 -11.84 7.18
N LEU A 63 16.17 -10.52 6.95
CA LEU A 63 17.30 -9.96 6.21
C LEU A 63 18.53 -9.81 7.11
N ASP A 64 19.67 -10.32 6.65
CA ASP A 64 20.97 -10.09 7.29
C ASP A 64 21.54 -8.68 6.99
N LYS A 65 22.76 -8.41 7.49
CA LYS A 65 23.48 -7.14 7.26
C LYS A 65 23.92 -6.94 5.80
N LYS A 66 23.87 -7.99 4.98
CA LYS A 66 24.22 -7.98 3.55
C LYS A 66 22.97 -8.02 2.66
N ASN A 67 21.77 -7.80 3.23
CA ASN A 67 20.48 -7.83 2.55
C ASN A 67 20.11 -9.20 1.96
N MET A 68 20.58 -10.28 2.58
CA MET A 68 20.25 -11.66 2.21
C MET A 68 19.26 -12.27 3.19
N CYS A 69 18.27 -12.99 2.67
CA CYS A 69 17.32 -13.76 3.47
C CYS A 69 18.02 -14.93 4.18
N THR A 70 17.96 -14.99 5.50
CA THR A 70 18.60 -16.03 6.34
C THR A 70 17.86 -17.35 6.35
N ILE A 71 16.59 -17.37 5.93
CA ILE A 71 15.73 -18.56 5.89
C ILE A 71 15.40 -18.99 4.46
N TYR A 72 16.34 -18.86 3.51
CA TYR A 72 16.07 -19.08 2.08
C TYR A 72 15.35 -20.40 1.77
N SER A 73 15.78 -21.49 2.40
CA SER A 73 15.21 -22.84 2.23
C SER A 73 13.84 -23.01 2.89
N ASP A 74 13.50 -22.18 3.87
CA ASP A 74 12.30 -22.23 4.70
C ASP A 74 11.43 -20.96 4.54
N ARG A 75 11.50 -20.34 3.37
CA ARG A 75 10.70 -19.16 3.05
C ARG A 75 9.20 -19.48 3.09
N PRO A 76 8.36 -18.53 3.57
CA PRO A 76 6.92 -18.58 3.36
C PRO A 76 6.55 -18.70 1.88
N LEU A 77 5.36 -19.23 1.60
CA LEU A 77 4.89 -19.45 0.22
C LEU A 77 4.90 -18.17 -0.62
N MET A 78 4.44 -17.04 -0.07
CA MET A 78 4.47 -15.73 -0.76
C MET A 78 5.88 -15.32 -1.20
N CYS A 79 6.91 -15.63 -0.42
CA CYS A 79 8.29 -15.34 -0.80
C CYS A 79 8.86 -16.31 -1.86
N ARG A 80 8.16 -17.41 -2.15
CA ARG A 80 8.53 -18.41 -3.16
C ARG A 80 7.80 -18.20 -4.47
N THR A 81 6.59 -17.65 -4.44
CA THR A 81 5.82 -17.27 -5.63
C THR A 81 6.40 -16.03 -6.30
N TYR A 82 7.15 -15.21 -5.56
CA TYR A 82 7.82 -14.03 -6.09
C TYR A 82 8.81 -14.37 -7.23
N ASP A 83 8.61 -13.75 -8.40
CA ASP A 83 9.50 -13.89 -9.56
C ASP A 83 10.67 -12.88 -9.49
N PRO A 84 11.92 -13.33 -9.34
CA PRO A 84 13.07 -12.43 -9.36
C PRO A 84 13.38 -11.81 -10.74
N ALA A 85 12.70 -12.21 -11.82
CA ALA A 85 12.85 -11.61 -13.14
C ALA A 85 12.13 -10.27 -13.29
N THR A 86 11.03 -10.07 -12.56
CA THR A 86 10.17 -8.87 -12.57
C THR A 86 10.16 -8.19 -11.20
N CYS A 87 11.37 -8.02 -10.62
CA CYS A 87 11.51 -7.37 -9.32
C CYS A 87 11.62 -5.85 -9.44
N ASP A 88 11.40 -5.11 -8.35
CA ASP A 88 11.54 -3.65 -8.19
C ASP A 88 12.88 -3.03 -8.63
N TYR A 89 13.85 -3.87 -8.96
CA TYR A 89 15.16 -3.47 -9.44
C TYR A 89 15.31 -3.65 -10.96
N THR A 90 14.52 -4.53 -11.56
CA THR A 90 14.51 -4.83 -13.00
C THR A 90 13.28 -4.30 -13.70
N ASP A 91 12.20 -4.08 -12.96
CA ASP A 91 10.99 -3.44 -13.42
C ASP A 91 10.93 -2.02 -12.85
N GLU A 92 10.81 -1.03 -13.74
CA GLU A 92 10.74 0.39 -13.38
C GLU A 92 9.30 0.92 -13.43
N ASP A 93 8.37 0.15 -14.02
CA ASP A 93 6.98 0.54 -14.20
C ASP A 93 6.08 -0.59 -13.71
N TYR A 94 5.44 -0.40 -12.56
CA TYR A 94 4.48 -1.37 -12.01
C TYR A 94 3.12 -1.30 -12.69
N GLY A 95 2.89 -0.32 -13.59
CA GLY A 95 1.64 -0.20 -14.33
C GLY A 95 0.42 0.18 -13.47
N TYR A 96 0.63 0.77 -12.29
CA TYR A 96 -0.48 1.19 -11.43
C TYR A 96 -1.39 2.20 -12.12
N ASP A 97 -2.70 1.98 -12.02
CA ASP A 97 -3.72 2.91 -12.51
C ASP A 97 -3.70 4.20 -11.70
N GLU A 98 -3.55 4.08 -10.38
CA GLU A 98 -3.48 5.18 -9.42
C GLU A 98 -2.52 4.82 -8.27
N GLU A 99 -1.87 5.83 -7.69
CA GLU A 99 -1.02 5.67 -6.51
C GLU A 99 -1.17 6.88 -5.57
N PHE A 100 -1.33 6.59 -4.28
CA PHE A 100 -1.59 7.54 -3.22
C PHE A 100 -0.54 7.42 -2.11
N PHE A 101 0.13 8.52 -1.80
CA PHE A 101 1.13 8.62 -0.73
C PHE A 101 0.69 9.53 0.40
N THR A 102 -0.32 10.37 0.16
CA THR A 102 -0.74 11.42 1.10
C THR A 102 -2.25 11.40 1.35
N PRO A 103 -2.69 11.84 2.55
CA PRO A 103 -4.11 12.03 2.85
C PRO A 103 -4.83 12.95 1.86
N GLU A 104 -4.12 13.94 1.31
CA GLU A 104 -4.67 14.91 0.36
C GLU A 104 -4.93 14.30 -1.02
N GLU A 105 -4.10 13.36 -1.49
CA GLU A 105 -4.27 12.68 -2.77
C GLU A 105 -5.51 11.80 -2.77
N ILE A 106 -5.68 10.95 -1.75
CA ILE A 106 -6.87 10.11 -1.65
C ILE A 106 -8.14 10.93 -1.40
N GLU A 107 -8.06 12.04 -0.64
CA GLU A 107 -9.22 12.92 -0.45
C GLU A 107 -9.63 13.58 -1.78
N ARG A 108 -8.66 13.96 -2.63
CA ARG A 108 -8.95 14.50 -3.96
C ARG A 108 -9.61 13.45 -4.85
N TYR A 109 -9.10 12.22 -4.85
CA TYR A 109 -9.67 11.11 -5.60
C TYR A 109 -11.10 10.78 -5.12
N ALA A 110 -11.32 10.66 -3.81
CA ALA A 110 -12.63 10.40 -3.22
C ALA A 110 -13.68 11.45 -3.62
N ARG A 111 -13.28 12.73 -3.69
CA ARG A 111 -14.15 13.83 -4.13
C ARG A 111 -14.53 13.74 -5.61
N GLN A 112 -13.64 13.23 -6.44
CA GLN A 112 -13.90 13.01 -7.86
C GLN A 112 -14.78 11.78 -8.06
N SER A 113 -14.46 10.66 -7.39
CA SER A 113 -15.20 9.40 -7.46
C SER A 113 -16.63 9.51 -6.91
N LEU A 114 -16.81 10.03 -5.69
CA LEU A 114 -18.13 10.16 -5.05
C LEU A 114 -18.92 11.40 -5.47
N GLY A 115 -18.23 12.39 -6.05
CA GLY A 115 -18.76 13.72 -6.30
C GLY A 115 -18.66 14.66 -5.09
N GLN A 116 -18.07 15.83 -5.33
CA GLN A 116 -17.74 16.86 -4.33
C GLN A 116 -18.87 17.13 -3.31
N ALA A 117 -20.08 17.39 -3.79
CA ALA A 117 -21.20 17.74 -2.92
C ALA A 117 -21.70 16.55 -2.09
N ALA A 118 -21.60 15.32 -2.60
CA ALA A 118 -21.97 14.12 -1.86
C ALA A 118 -20.94 13.84 -0.76
N TYR A 119 -19.65 13.93 -1.09
CA TYR A 119 -18.54 13.82 -0.15
C TYR A 119 -18.69 14.80 1.03
N ASP A 120 -18.89 16.09 0.76
CA ASP A 120 -18.99 17.12 1.81
C ASP A 120 -20.20 16.91 2.73
N ARG A 121 -21.33 16.45 2.19
CA ARG A 121 -22.52 16.09 2.97
C ARG A 121 -22.27 14.87 3.86
N ALA A 122 -21.67 13.81 3.30
CA ALA A 122 -21.36 12.58 4.03
C ALA A 122 -20.39 12.86 5.19
N LYS A 123 -19.30 13.59 4.91
CA LYS A 123 -18.32 14.07 5.92
C LYS A 123 -18.98 14.82 7.07
N SER A 124 -19.87 15.77 6.75
CA SER A 124 -20.57 16.56 7.75
C SER A 124 -21.49 15.69 8.62
N ARG A 125 -22.22 14.75 8.00
CA ARG A 125 -23.12 13.81 8.68
C ARG A 125 -22.36 12.84 9.59
N ALA A 126 -21.26 12.25 9.11
CA ALA A 126 -20.42 11.33 9.88
C ALA A 126 -19.89 12.02 11.15
N ARG A 127 -19.36 13.25 11.01
CA ARG A 127 -18.87 14.05 12.13
C ARG A 127 -19.96 14.44 13.12
N ALA A 128 -21.16 14.79 12.65
CA ALA A 128 -22.30 15.08 13.53
C ALA A 128 -22.71 13.84 14.35
N LYS A 129 -22.86 12.69 13.70
CA LYS A 129 -23.21 11.41 14.34
C LYS A 129 -22.20 11.00 15.41
N LEU A 130 -20.90 11.22 15.17
CA LEU A 130 -19.85 10.95 16.15
C LEU A 130 -19.92 11.88 17.36
N LYS A 131 -20.31 13.15 17.18
CA LYS A 131 -20.51 14.08 18.30
C LYS A 131 -21.70 13.68 19.17
N GLU A 132 -22.80 13.25 18.56
CA GLU A 132 -23.99 12.79 19.27
C GLU A 132 -23.73 11.53 20.09
N LYS A 133 -23.00 10.55 19.54
CA LYS A 133 -22.62 9.31 20.24
C LYS A 133 -21.72 9.52 21.46
N LYS A 134 -20.98 10.63 21.51
CA LYS A 134 -20.05 10.95 22.61
C LYS A 134 -20.70 11.76 23.73
N LYS A 135 -21.97 12.13 23.58
CA LYS A 135 -22.77 12.87 24.56
C LYS A 135 -23.56 11.90 25.43
#